data_AF-A0AAJ0H5H0-F1
#
_entry.id   AF-A0AAJ0H5H0-F1
#
_cell.length_a   1.000
_cell.length_b   1.000
_cell.length_c   1.000
_cell.angle_alpha   90.00
_cell.angle_beta   90.00
_cell.angle_gamma   90.00
#
_symmetry.space_group_name_H-M   'P 1'
#
loop_
_entity.id
_entity.type
_entity.pdbx_description
1 polymer ?
#
loop_
_entity_poly.entity_id
_entity_poly.type
_entity_poly.pdbx_seq_one_letter_code
_entity_poly.pdbx_strand_id
1 'polypeptide(L)'
;MTTQPVVLAGSVRPSQGRGTPSTMAATLVSHGSRSGSPAKKVPAALGTPLIRHHNPLALSDRLGPVTKDQSGRRVDRPLQVSEAVVERMKKGILCYRLFLRGECALEKCQRNHVHQPLTSCEFDALWSLARQSRCHKSRHAARKPSDGCSDAMCVYGHESGSL
;
A
#
# COMPACT_ATOMS: atom_id res chain seq x y z
N MET A 1 1.97 -41.95 41.30
CA MET A 1 3.40 -41.65 41.07
C MET A 1 3.51 -40.16 40.82
N THR A 2 4.03 -39.45 41.81
CA THR A 2 4.09 -37.99 41.91
C THR A 2 5.44 -37.53 41.35
N THR A 3 5.45 -36.54 40.46
CA THR A 3 6.68 -35.82 40.11
C THR A 3 6.37 -34.34 39.91
N GLN A 4 7.15 -33.54 40.62
CA GLN A 4 7.00 -32.10 40.88
C GLN A 4 7.50 -31.22 39.72
N PRO A 5 7.12 -29.93 39.67
CA PRO A 5 7.67 -28.94 38.76
C PRO A 5 9.03 -28.38 39.24
N VAL A 6 9.95 -28.13 38.30
CA VAL A 6 11.21 -27.42 38.55
C VAL A 6 11.02 -25.92 38.30
N VAL A 7 11.11 -25.14 39.38
CA VAL A 7 11.33 -23.70 39.40
C VAL A 7 12.81 -23.40 39.12
N LEU A 8 13.11 -22.44 38.25
CA LEU A 8 14.45 -21.87 38.14
C LEU A 8 14.42 -20.36 38.41
N ALA A 9 15.17 -20.00 39.45
CA ALA A 9 15.38 -18.68 39.99
C ALA A 9 16.19 -17.76 39.06
N GLY A 10 16.03 -16.45 39.28
CA GLY A 10 16.58 -15.39 38.45
C GLY A 10 18.06 -15.09 38.60
N SER A 11 18.45 -14.00 37.94
CA SER A 11 19.68 -13.26 38.22
C SER A 11 19.52 -11.81 37.82
N VAL A 12 19.63 -10.95 38.83
CA VAL A 12 19.69 -9.49 38.77
C VAL A 12 21.15 -9.09 38.74
N ARG A 13 21.55 -8.14 37.87
CA ARG A 13 22.84 -7.41 37.98
C ARG A 13 22.89 -6.19 37.04
N PRO A 14 23.84 -5.24 37.19
CA PRO A 14 23.56 -3.98 37.87
C PRO A 14 23.78 -2.71 37.03
N SER A 15 23.38 -1.61 37.64
CA SER A 15 23.49 -0.18 37.32
C SER A 15 24.91 0.40 37.12
N GLN A 16 25.09 1.25 36.09
CA GLN A 16 26.00 2.42 36.00
C GLN A 16 25.45 3.34 34.88
N GLY A 17 25.43 4.68 34.89
CA GLY A 17 25.94 5.71 35.78
C GLY A 17 25.32 7.09 35.42
N ARG A 18 25.48 8.07 36.31
CA ARG A 18 24.93 9.45 36.26
C ARG A 18 25.96 10.46 35.75
N GLY A 19 25.44 11.58 35.22
CA GLY A 19 26.03 12.94 35.28
C GLY A 19 26.50 13.49 33.93
N THR A 20 26.30 14.75 33.52
CA THR A 20 25.76 16.01 34.09
C THR A 20 25.44 16.97 32.88
N PRO A 21 25.35 18.31 32.99
CA PRO A 21 24.15 19.10 33.27
C PRO A 21 23.76 20.13 32.17
N SER A 22 22.71 20.90 32.50
CA SER A 22 21.95 21.94 31.80
C SER A 22 22.68 23.18 31.21
N THR A 23 22.04 23.71 30.15
CA THR A 23 21.67 25.11 29.81
C THR A 23 22.73 26.21 29.76
N MET A 24 22.80 26.90 28.60
CA MET A 24 22.70 28.37 28.51
C MET A 24 22.05 28.78 27.17
N ALA A 25 21.12 29.73 27.22
CA ALA A 25 20.56 30.42 26.06
C ALA A 25 21.18 31.83 25.96
N ALA A 26 21.41 32.34 24.74
CA ALA A 26 21.44 33.77 24.47
C ALA A 26 21.28 34.04 22.95
N THR A 27 20.30 34.87 22.62
CA THR A 27 20.01 35.44 21.30
C THR A 27 20.82 36.71 21.10
N LEU A 28 21.41 36.94 19.91
CA LEU A 28 21.52 38.28 19.30
C LEU A 28 21.56 38.20 17.76
N VAL A 29 20.79 39.10 17.15
CA VAL A 29 20.58 39.37 15.72
C VAL A 29 21.67 40.30 15.19
N SER A 30 22.17 40.10 13.96
CA SER A 30 22.15 41.14 12.88
C SER A 30 22.87 40.75 11.58
N HIS A 31 22.09 40.82 10.50
CA HIS A 31 22.31 41.40 9.16
C HIS A 31 23.70 41.50 8.50
N GLY A 32 23.75 41.10 7.21
CA GLY A 32 24.69 41.58 6.19
C GLY A 32 25.23 40.46 5.28
N SER A 33 24.55 40.10 4.19
CA SER A 33 24.72 40.62 2.82
C SER A 33 25.84 40.00 1.96
N ARG A 34 25.38 39.35 0.87
CA ARG A 34 25.91 39.29 -0.51
C ARG A 34 26.89 38.17 -0.95
N SER A 35 26.66 37.82 -2.23
CA SER A 35 27.41 36.94 -3.16
C SER A 35 26.98 35.47 -3.07
N GLY A 36 26.37 34.82 -4.06
CA GLY A 36 26.37 35.06 -5.50
C GLY A 36 27.08 33.89 -6.19
N SER A 37 26.29 33.01 -6.81
CA SER A 37 26.64 31.97 -7.81
C SER A 37 26.94 30.54 -7.30
N PRO A 38 26.73 29.50 -8.14
CA PRO A 38 25.86 29.38 -9.31
C PRO A 38 24.73 28.36 -9.08
N ALA A 39 23.58 28.59 -9.71
CA ALA A 39 22.58 27.56 -9.90
C ALA A 39 23.23 26.38 -10.64
N LYS A 40 23.45 25.25 -9.96
CA LYS A 40 23.64 23.98 -10.63
C LYS A 40 22.37 23.75 -11.46
N LYS A 41 22.48 23.97 -12.78
CA LYS A 41 21.52 23.45 -13.74
C LYS A 41 21.47 21.94 -13.50
N VAL A 42 20.48 21.50 -12.74
CA VAL A 42 20.08 20.10 -12.75
C VAL A 42 19.73 19.84 -14.22
N PRO A 43 20.42 18.95 -14.94
CA PRO A 43 19.96 18.58 -16.26
C PRO A 43 18.53 18.10 -16.07
N ALA A 44 17.59 18.76 -16.74
CA ALA A 44 16.25 18.25 -16.89
C ALA A 44 16.44 16.85 -17.43
N ALA A 45 16.26 15.85 -16.57
CA ALA A 45 16.20 14.47 -16.99
C ALA A 45 15.05 14.45 -17.98
N LEU A 46 15.39 14.40 -19.26
CA LEU A 46 14.47 14.09 -20.33
C LEU A 46 14.02 12.67 -19.99
N GLY A 47 12.96 12.58 -19.18
CA GLY A 47 12.47 11.34 -18.66
C GLY A 47 12.18 10.45 -19.86
N THR A 48 12.85 9.31 -19.93
CA THR A 48 12.48 8.24 -20.84
C THR A 48 10.96 8.08 -20.70
N PRO A 49 10.18 8.15 -21.80
CA PRO A 49 8.74 8.03 -21.69
C PRO A 49 8.46 6.66 -21.07
N LEU A 50 8.05 6.66 -19.80
CA LEU A 50 7.63 5.46 -19.10
C LEU A 50 6.52 4.86 -19.96
N ILE A 51 6.75 3.68 -20.52
CA ILE A 51 5.72 2.98 -21.30
C ILE A 51 4.58 2.69 -20.32
N ARG A 52 3.52 3.50 -20.41
CA ARG A 52 2.28 3.28 -19.67
C ARG A 52 1.33 2.55 -20.58
N HIS A 53 0.92 1.36 -20.18
CA HIS A 53 -0.20 0.70 -20.81
C HIS A 53 -1.49 1.34 -20.31
N HIS A 54 -2.35 1.73 -21.23
CA HIS A 54 -3.64 2.34 -20.93
C HIS A 54 -4.77 1.48 -21.53
N ASN A 55 -5.83 1.29 -20.76
CA ASN A 55 -7.04 0.59 -21.16
C ASN A 55 -8.25 1.50 -20.90
N PRO A 56 -8.72 2.24 -21.92
CA PRO A 56 -9.85 3.16 -21.78
C PRO A 56 -11.19 2.44 -21.55
N LEU A 57 -11.24 1.12 -21.77
CA LEU A 57 -12.43 0.28 -21.62
C LEU A 57 -12.48 -0.40 -20.24
N ALA A 58 -11.58 -0.06 -19.32
CA ALA A 58 -11.63 -0.57 -17.96
C ALA A 58 -12.85 0.00 -17.21
N LEU A 59 -13.56 -0.87 -16.48
CA LEU A 59 -14.73 -0.49 -15.67
C LEU A 59 -14.31 0.09 -14.31
N SER A 60 -13.34 1.01 -14.32
CA SER A 60 -12.65 1.52 -13.13
C SER A 60 -13.57 2.22 -12.14
N ASP A 61 -14.66 2.83 -12.60
CA ASP A 61 -15.68 3.44 -11.75
C ASP A 61 -16.31 2.46 -10.77
N ARG A 62 -16.33 1.16 -11.12
CA ARG A 62 -16.86 0.11 -10.24
C ARG A 62 -15.99 -0.12 -9.01
N LEU A 63 -14.76 0.39 -8.94
CA LEU A 63 -13.90 0.27 -7.77
C LEU A 63 -14.38 1.12 -6.58
N GLY A 64 -15.21 2.14 -6.84
CA GLY A 64 -15.84 2.99 -5.83
C GLY A 64 -17.29 2.59 -5.53
N PRO A 65 -17.90 3.23 -4.50
CA PRO A 65 -17.28 4.08 -3.50
C PRO A 65 -16.45 3.29 -2.46
N VAL A 66 -15.56 3.97 -1.74
CA VAL A 66 -14.74 3.35 -0.68
C VAL A 66 -15.56 3.20 0.60
N THR A 67 -15.75 1.96 1.06
CA THR A 67 -16.38 1.68 2.36
C THR A 67 -15.34 1.67 3.47
N LYS A 68 -15.70 2.20 4.64
CA LYS A 68 -14.85 2.21 5.84
C LYS A 68 -15.58 1.60 7.03
N ASP A 69 -14.85 0.96 7.93
CA ASP A 69 -15.37 0.51 9.22
C ASP A 69 -15.49 1.68 10.23
N GLN A 70 -15.95 1.40 11.44
CA GLN A 70 -16.10 2.38 12.52
C GLN A 70 -14.77 3.03 12.94
N SER A 71 -13.64 2.35 12.70
CA SER A 71 -12.30 2.88 12.97
C SER A 71 -11.75 3.72 11.80
N GLY A 72 -12.54 3.94 10.75
CA GLY A 72 -12.14 4.67 9.55
C GLY A 72 -11.22 3.89 8.62
N ARG A 73 -11.02 2.58 8.85
CA ARG A 73 -10.20 1.71 7.99
C ARG A 73 -11.02 1.25 6.80
N ARG A 74 -10.41 1.22 5.62
CA ARG A 74 -11.08 0.72 4.42
C ARG A 74 -11.41 -0.76 4.58
N VAL A 75 -12.63 -1.13 4.21
CA VAL A 75 -13.09 -2.51 4.13
C VAL A 75 -13.49 -2.85 2.71
N ASP A 76 -13.27 -4.09 2.33
CA ASP A 76 -13.63 -4.58 1.01
C ASP A 76 -15.12 -4.91 0.95
N ARG A 77 -15.83 -4.32 -0.03
CA ARG A 77 -17.24 -4.67 -0.28
C ARG A 77 -17.39 -6.11 -0.78
N PRO A 78 -18.47 -6.84 -0.47
CA PRO A 78 -18.68 -8.16 -1.06
C PRO A 78 -18.78 -8.07 -2.59
N LEU A 79 -18.22 -9.07 -3.28
CA LEU A 79 -18.30 -9.22 -4.73
C LEU A 79 -19.13 -10.45 -5.07
N GLN A 80 -20.03 -10.33 -6.03
CA GLN A 80 -20.78 -11.47 -6.56
C GLN A 80 -19.92 -12.14 -7.64
N VAL A 81 -19.33 -13.29 -7.31
CA VAL A 81 -18.41 -13.99 -8.21
C VAL A 81 -18.83 -15.44 -8.43
N SER A 82 -18.82 -15.86 -9.69
CA SER A 82 -18.95 -17.27 -10.06
C SER A 82 -17.58 -17.92 -10.07
N GLU A 83 -17.43 -19.03 -9.34
CA GLU A 83 -16.17 -19.78 -9.25
C GLU A 83 -15.62 -20.19 -10.63
N ALA A 84 -16.51 -20.61 -11.54
CA ALA A 84 -16.14 -20.95 -12.91
C ALA A 84 -15.51 -19.77 -13.69
N VAL A 85 -15.91 -18.53 -13.40
CA VAL A 85 -15.36 -17.32 -14.03
C VAL A 85 -14.02 -16.97 -13.38
N VAL A 86 -13.90 -17.12 -12.06
CA VAL A 86 -12.65 -16.91 -11.32
C VAL A 86 -11.55 -17.83 -11.85
N GLU A 87 -11.82 -19.13 -11.99
CA GLU A 87 -10.84 -20.09 -12.50
C GLU A 87 -10.44 -19.82 -13.96
N ARG A 88 -11.38 -19.34 -14.80
CA ARG A 88 -11.05 -18.89 -16.16
C ARG A 88 -10.13 -17.67 -16.14
N MET A 89 -10.44 -16.67 -15.29
CA MET A 89 -9.66 -15.43 -15.21
C MET A 89 -8.27 -15.64 -14.62
N LYS A 90 -8.14 -16.57 -13.68
CA LYS A 90 -6.88 -16.99 -13.08
C LYS A 90 -5.90 -17.55 -14.10
N LYS A 91 -6.39 -18.36 -15.06
CA LYS A 91 -5.58 -18.93 -16.15
C LYS A 91 -5.01 -17.85 -17.10
N GLY A 92 -5.71 -16.73 -17.26
CA GLY A 92 -5.29 -15.65 -18.15
C GLY A 92 -4.13 -14.79 -17.63
N ILE A 93 -3.80 -14.89 -16.33
CA ILE A 93 -2.72 -14.13 -15.66
C ILE A 93 -2.81 -12.62 -15.99
N LEU A 94 -4.04 -12.09 -16.02
CA LEU A 94 -4.28 -10.72 -16.45
C LEU A 94 -3.67 -9.70 -15.48
N CYS A 95 -3.27 -8.55 -16.02
CA CYS A 95 -2.78 -7.44 -15.22
C CYS A 95 -3.93 -6.76 -14.48
N TYR A 96 -3.99 -6.95 -13.16
CA TYR A 96 -5.03 -6.35 -12.33
C TYR A 96 -5.05 -4.83 -12.44
N ARG A 97 -3.89 -4.18 -12.54
CA ARG A 97 -3.80 -2.72 -12.65
C ARG A 97 -4.41 -2.23 -13.97
N LEU A 98 -4.02 -2.84 -15.09
CA LEU A 98 -4.51 -2.44 -16.41
C LEU A 98 -6.02 -2.66 -16.55
N PHE A 99 -6.52 -3.85 -16.19
CA PHE A 99 -7.91 -4.21 -16.45
C PHE A 99 -8.90 -3.71 -15.40
N LEU A 100 -8.45 -3.41 -14.17
CA LEU A 100 -9.32 -2.86 -13.13
C LEU A 100 -9.20 -1.34 -12.99
N ARG A 101 -7.99 -0.76 -13.08
CA ARG A 101 -7.76 0.69 -12.94
C ARG A 101 -7.64 1.45 -14.27
N GLY A 102 -7.55 0.74 -15.39
CA GLY A 102 -7.35 1.35 -16.70
C GLY A 102 -5.90 1.69 -17.02
N GLU A 103 -4.95 1.46 -16.11
CA GLU A 103 -3.53 1.75 -16.37
C GLU A 103 -2.57 0.77 -15.70
N CYS A 104 -1.47 0.47 -16.38
CA CYS A 104 -0.30 -0.20 -15.81
C CYS A 104 0.95 0.63 -16.11
N ALA A 105 1.57 1.13 -15.04
CA ALA A 105 2.80 1.95 -15.11
C ALA A 105 4.10 1.13 -14.95
N LEU A 106 4.01 -0.20 -14.91
CA LEU A 106 5.19 -1.06 -14.81
C LEU A 106 5.75 -1.30 -16.22
N GLU A 107 6.98 -0.84 -16.47
CA GLU A 107 7.67 -1.02 -17.76
C GLU A 107 7.84 -2.50 -18.12
N LYS A 108 8.12 -3.35 -17.12
CA LYS A 108 8.31 -4.80 -17.28
C LYS A 108 7.26 -5.57 -16.50
N CYS A 109 5.98 -5.35 -16.83
CA CYS A 109 4.89 -6.11 -16.24
C CYS A 109 4.92 -7.57 -16.75
N GLN A 110 4.99 -8.52 -15.83
CA GLN A 110 4.95 -9.96 -16.15
C GLN A 110 3.52 -10.50 -16.34
N ARG A 111 2.51 -9.64 -16.22
CA ARG A 111 1.10 -10.00 -16.36
C ARG A 111 0.64 -9.75 -17.80
N ASN A 112 -0.34 -10.50 -18.25
CA ASN A 112 -0.92 -10.33 -19.57
C ASN A 112 -1.66 -8.98 -19.69
N HIS A 113 -1.34 -8.22 -20.73
CA HIS A 113 -1.98 -6.93 -21.09
C HIS A 113 -2.94 -7.05 -22.28
N VAL A 114 -3.06 -8.23 -22.88
CA VAL A 114 -3.88 -8.50 -24.07
C VAL A 114 -5.08 -9.35 -23.68
N HIS A 115 -6.25 -8.73 -23.66
CA HIS A 115 -7.54 -9.38 -23.45
C HIS A 115 -8.65 -8.48 -24.01
N GLN A 116 -9.78 -9.08 -24.37
CA GLN A 116 -10.99 -8.32 -24.69
C GLN A 116 -11.46 -7.50 -23.48
N PRO A 117 -12.28 -6.46 -23.66
CA PRO A 117 -12.88 -5.75 -22.54
C PRO A 117 -13.61 -6.72 -21.61
N LEU A 118 -13.43 -6.53 -20.30
CA LEU A 118 -14.04 -7.43 -19.30
C LEU A 118 -15.54 -7.17 -19.20
N THR A 119 -16.32 -8.24 -19.16
CA THR A 119 -17.70 -8.16 -18.71
C THR A 119 -17.77 -7.80 -17.22
N SER A 120 -18.94 -7.39 -16.74
CA SER A 120 -19.14 -7.07 -15.33
C SER A 120 -18.80 -8.22 -14.38
N CYS A 121 -19.12 -9.46 -14.75
CA CYS A 121 -18.82 -10.66 -13.96
C CYS A 121 -17.32 -10.99 -13.97
N GLU A 122 -16.65 -10.83 -15.11
CA GLU A 122 -15.21 -11.04 -15.22
C GLU A 122 -14.42 -9.98 -14.47
N PHE A 123 -14.90 -8.74 -14.46
CA PHE A 123 -14.33 -7.67 -13.65
C PHE A 123 -14.37 -8.03 -12.16
N ASP A 124 -15.52 -8.46 -11.65
CA ASP A 124 -15.66 -8.84 -10.23
C ASP A 124 -14.83 -10.08 -9.90
N ALA A 125 -14.74 -11.05 -10.82
CA ALA A 125 -13.87 -12.22 -10.68
C ALA A 125 -12.37 -11.86 -10.69
N LEU A 126 -11.95 -10.94 -11.56
CA LEU A 126 -10.57 -10.48 -11.58
C LEU A 126 -10.24 -9.66 -10.34
N TRP A 127 -11.20 -8.86 -9.85
CA TRP A 127 -11.03 -8.10 -8.63
C TRP A 127 -10.97 -9.00 -7.40
N SER A 128 -11.76 -10.08 -7.34
CA SER A 128 -11.66 -11.06 -6.25
C SER A 128 -10.29 -11.75 -6.23
N LEU A 129 -9.73 -12.11 -7.40
CA LEU A 129 -8.36 -12.61 -7.53
C LEU A 129 -7.32 -11.59 -7.07
N ALA A 130 -7.49 -10.31 -7.40
CA ALA A 130 -6.60 -9.25 -6.95
C ALA A 130 -6.61 -9.09 -5.42
N ARG A 131 -7.78 -9.23 -4.79
CA ARG A 131 -7.94 -9.11 -3.33
C ARG A 131 -7.34 -10.26 -2.52
N GLN A 132 -7.05 -11.40 -3.15
CA GLN A 132 -6.28 -12.47 -2.50
C GLN A 132 -4.89 -11.98 -2.06
N SER A 133 -4.33 -10.99 -2.74
CA SER A 133 -3.13 -10.29 -2.28
C SER A 133 -3.52 -9.15 -1.34
N ARG A 134 -3.03 -9.20 -0.09
CA ARG A 134 -3.31 -8.15 0.91
C ARG A 134 -2.67 -6.83 0.49
N CYS A 135 -3.43 -5.74 0.59
CA CYS A 135 -2.95 -4.39 0.38
C CYS A 135 -1.81 -4.07 1.36
N HIS A 136 -0.70 -3.59 0.82
CA HIS A 136 0.50 -3.28 1.61
C HIS A 136 0.22 -2.25 2.71
N LYS A 137 -0.45 -1.14 2.38
CA LYS A 137 -0.82 -0.11 3.37
C LYS A 137 -1.80 -0.65 4.41
N SER A 138 -2.81 -1.40 3.97
CA SER A 138 -3.78 -2.02 4.88
C SER A 138 -3.13 -2.98 5.89
N ARG A 139 -2.08 -3.70 5.49
CA ARG A 139 -1.33 -4.60 6.38
C ARG A 139 -0.69 -3.88 7.57
N HIS A 140 -0.33 -2.60 7.41
CA HIS A 140 0.31 -1.81 8.47
C HIS A 140 -0.68 -1.03 9.33
N ALA A 141 -1.93 -0.89 8.90
CA ALA A 141 -2.95 -0.10 9.58
C ALA A 141 -3.22 -0.56 11.02
N ALA A 142 -3.06 -1.86 11.32
CA ALA A 142 -3.22 -2.38 12.69
C ALA A 142 -2.16 -1.87 13.67
N ARG A 143 -0.96 -1.53 13.17
CA ARG A 143 0.14 -1.00 14.00
C ARG A 143 0.12 0.52 14.08
N LYS A 144 -0.35 1.16 13.01
CA LYS A 144 -0.42 2.62 12.87
C LYS A 144 -1.67 2.99 12.09
N PRO A 145 -2.78 3.32 12.77
CA PRO A 145 -4.07 3.60 12.13
C PRO A 145 -4.01 4.71 11.08
N SER A 146 -3.11 5.70 11.25
CA SER A 146 -2.87 6.77 10.29
C SER A 146 -2.30 6.31 8.95
N ASP A 147 -1.76 5.08 8.87
CA ASP A 147 -1.10 4.54 7.68
C ASP A 147 -2.02 3.62 6.85
N GLY A 148 -3.33 3.71 7.09
CA GLY A 148 -4.36 3.02 6.31
C GLY A 148 -4.31 3.32 4.81
N CYS A 149 -4.89 2.43 4.01
CA CYS A 149 -5.00 2.63 2.57
C CYS A 149 -6.08 3.68 2.24
N SER A 150 -5.66 4.85 1.75
CA SER A 150 -6.55 5.93 1.27
C SER A 150 -6.75 5.97 -0.26
N ASP A 151 -6.04 5.13 -1.02
CA ASP A 151 -6.13 5.12 -2.49
C ASP A 151 -7.49 4.57 -2.92
N ALA A 152 -8.41 5.42 -3.37
CA ALA A 152 -9.75 5.01 -3.82
C ALA A 152 -9.73 3.89 -4.87
N MET A 153 -8.70 3.88 -5.71
CA MET A 153 -8.49 2.93 -6.81
C MET A 153 -7.63 1.72 -6.41
N CYS A 154 -7.44 1.46 -5.11
CA CYS A 154 -6.77 0.25 -4.65
C CYS A 154 -7.60 -1.00 -5.00
N VAL A 155 -6.97 -1.94 -5.70
CA VAL A 155 -7.59 -3.19 -6.16
C VAL A 155 -7.27 -4.40 -5.27
N TYR A 156 -6.35 -4.21 -4.31
CA TYR A 156 -5.87 -5.27 -3.43
C TYR A 156 -6.72 -5.40 -2.16
N GLY A 157 -6.55 -6.52 -1.46
CA GLY A 157 -7.42 -6.88 -0.33
C GLY A 157 -7.22 -5.98 0.89
N HIS A 158 -8.31 -5.44 1.41
CA HIS A 158 -8.38 -4.79 2.72
C HIS A 158 -9.06 -5.74 3.73
N GLU A 159 -9.26 -5.30 4.97
CA GLU A 159 -9.95 -6.16 5.93
C GLU A 159 -11.39 -6.42 5.44
N SER A 160 -11.80 -7.69 5.48
CA SER A 160 -13.18 -8.06 5.22
C SER A 160 -14.03 -7.43 6.32
N GLY A 161 -14.90 -6.49 5.96
CA GLY A 161 -15.83 -5.93 6.94
C GLY A 161 -16.76 -7.03 7.43
N SER A 162 -16.67 -7.40 8.70
CA SER A 162 -17.84 -7.95 9.40
C SER A 162 -18.80 -6.78 9.58
N LEU A 163 -19.77 -6.66 8.67
CA LEU A 163 -20.90 -5.76 8.85
C LEU A 163 -21.84 -6.33 9.90
#